data_AF-A0A6J0NJE0-F1
#
_entry.id   AF-A0A6J0NJE0-F1
#
_cell.length_a   1.000
_cell.length_b   1.000
_cell.length_c   1.000
_cell.angle_alpha   90.00
_cell.angle_beta   90.00
_cell.angle_gamma   90.00
#
_symmetry.space_group_name_H-M   'P 1'
#
loop_
_entity.id
_entity.type
_entity.pdbx_description
1 polymer ?
#
loop_
_entity_poly.entity_id
_entity_poly.type
_entity_poly.pdbx_seq_one_letter_code
_entity_poly.pdbx_strand_id
1 'polypeptide(L)'
;MFDVMLDEANLWYQEPPPLPKRKLEPPVYSPPPSPVKEEEAYSSEEDMDPVEREKYRLQTVESCGFDVDFYNHIFNGIVPSGCTHYDTLFAKAGLHCHNLEKGKKYQLKRVVKVNAEIASLYNSYSTSEVIDPVDNSLHTFQTMVTDAGKAKKASLILLTKICRIKPQVPGLGDATVFWDFNAIDDFYKTDMPDWPFNDGLDNPHLVEVKESELLDNEWICLYAEAALFSEWRSEMSDYTPFEMKRVMVQTKEDDVESSVKLKSSNAIFYMIFKVRGGGPLCRGIVRKTSDGRTGHLRLEARCWIDDMSN
;
A
#
# COMPACT_ATOMS: atom_id res chain seq x y z
N MET A 1 13.70 -11.48 -12.02
CA MET A 1 12.77 -10.75 -11.12
C MET A 1 13.41 -9.45 -10.65
N PHE A 2 14.68 -9.47 -10.26
CA PHE A 2 15.51 -8.28 -9.99
C PHE A 2 15.43 -7.18 -11.07
N ASP A 3 15.79 -7.47 -12.33
CA ASP A 3 15.80 -6.43 -13.38
C ASP A 3 14.42 -5.79 -13.59
N VAL A 4 13.36 -6.60 -13.49
CA VAL A 4 11.97 -6.15 -13.60
C VAL A 4 11.56 -5.26 -12.42
N MET A 5 12.00 -5.60 -11.21
CA MET A 5 11.74 -4.81 -9.99
C MET A 5 12.56 -3.51 -9.97
N LEU A 6 13.76 -3.53 -10.55
CA LEU A 6 14.61 -2.35 -10.76
C LEU A 6 13.97 -1.42 -11.80
N ASP A 7 13.50 -1.95 -12.93
CA ASP A 7 12.76 -1.18 -13.94
C ASP A 7 11.48 -0.58 -13.34
N GLU A 8 10.75 -1.35 -12.53
CA GLU A 8 9.58 -0.85 -11.81
C GLU A 8 9.96 0.21 -10.78
N ALA A 9 11.01 0.01 -9.98
CA ALA A 9 11.51 1.00 -9.03
C ALA A 9 11.98 2.29 -9.71
N ASN A 10 12.57 2.19 -10.91
CA ASN A 10 12.98 3.34 -11.71
C ASN A 10 11.79 4.19 -12.20
N LEU A 11 10.58 3.61 -12.29
CA LEU A 11 9.35 4.40 -12.52
C LEU A 11 8.97 5.27 -11.31
N TRP A 12 9.46 4.92 -10.12
CA TRP A 12 9.09 5.55 -8.84
C TRP A 12 10.19 6.41 -8.22
N TYR A 13 11.45 6.15 -8.55
CA TYR A 13 12.60 6.93 -8.07
C TYR A 13 12.74 8.26 -8.81
N GLN A 14 12.84 9.36 -8.07
CA GLN A 14 13.44 10.61 -8.56
C GLN A 14 14.77 10.83 -7.85
N GLU A 15 15.80 11.23 -8.61
CA GLU A 15 17.10 11.57 -8.04
C GLU A 15 16.93 12.62 -6.93
N PRO A 16 17.49 12.41 -5.72
CA PRO A 16 17.49 13.43 -4.70
C PRO A 16 18.28 14.66 -5.22
N PRO A 17 17.85 15.90 -4.90
CA PRO A 17 18.64 17.08 -5.24
C PRO A 17 20.03 16.96 -4.60
N PRO A 18 21.10 17.38 -5.30
CA PRO A 18 22.46 17.22 -4.79
C PRO A 18 22.59 17.94 -3.45
N LEU A 19 22.96 17.19 -2.42
CA LEU A 19 23.22 17.72 -1.09
C LEU A 19 24.29 18.83 -1.19
N PRO A 20 24.08 20.01 -0.57
CA PRO A 20 25.11 21.03 -0.51
C PRO A 20 26.35 20.45 0.19
N LYS A 21 27.50 20.51 -0.49
CA LYS A 21 28.79 20.09 0.07
C LYS A 21 29.07 20.90 1.34
N ARG A 22 28.75 20.36 2.52
CA ARG A 22 29.29 20.86 3.78
C ARG A 22 30.76 20.47 3.83
N LYS A 23 31.63 21.47 3.91
CA LYS A 23 33.06 21.28 4.23
C LYS A 23 33.13 20.64 5.62
N LEU A 24 33.52 19.38 5.69
CA LEU A 24 33.84 18.70 6.94
C LEU A 24 35.27 19.12 7.34
N GLU A 25 35.40 19.67 8.55
CA GLU A 25 36.71 19.81 9.21
C GLU A 25 37.24 18.42 9.60
N PRO A 26 38.57 18.21 9.59
CA PRO A 26 39.14 16.88 9.83
C PRO A 26 39.00 16.46 11.30
N PRO A 27 38.60 15.20 11.58
CA PRO A 27 38.49 14.70 12.94
C PRO A 27 39.87 14.43 13.57
N VAL A 28 39.97 14.72 14.87
CA VAL A 28 41.13 14.42 15.71
C VAL A 28 41.25 12.90 15.92
N TYR A 29 42.37 12.32 15.48
CA TYR A 29 42.65 10.88 15.57
C TYR A 29 42.78 10.42 17.03
N SER A 30 42.01 9.40 17.40
CA SER A 30 42.28 8.50 18.53
C SER A 30 42.67 7.12 17.97
N PRO A 31 43.57 6.36 18.62
CA PRO A 31 44.10 5.12 18.04
C PRO A 31 43.02 4.02 17.95
N PRO A 32 43.07 3.16 16.93
CA PRO A 32 42.04 2.16 16.68
C PRO A 32 42.10 1.02 17.71
N PRO A 33 40.96 0.48 18.17
CA PRO A 33 40.93 -0.76 18.92
C PRO A 33 41.30 -1.95 18.00
N SER A 34 41.94 -2.95 18.59
CA SER A 34 42.42 -4.18 17.93
C SER A 34 41.32 -4.90 17.13
N PRO A 35 41.68 -5.58 16.02
CA PRO A 35 40.69 -6.16 15.11
C PRO A 35 39.94 -7.31 15.78
N VAL A 36 38.66 -7.09 16.02
CA VAL A 36 37.69 -8.18 16.21
C VAL A 36 37.60 -8.89 14.85
N LYS A 37 37.80 -10.21 14.83
CA LYS A 37 37.51 -11.01 13.65
C LYS A 37 36.01 -10.95 13.42
N GLU A 38 35.57 -10.08 12.52
CA GLU A 38 34.26 -10.15 11.92
C GLU A 38 34.24 -11.39 11.03
N GLU A 39 33.52 -12.44 11.45
CA GLU A 39 33.11 -13.50 10.55
C GLU A 39 32.11 -12.89 9.57
N GLU A 40 32.62 -12.32 8.48
CA GLU A 40 31.87 -11.92 7.32
C GLU A 40 31.33 -13.17 6.61
N ALA A 41 30.22 -13.71 7.11
CA ALA A 41 29.44 -14.73 6.42
C ALA A 41 28.52 -14.07 5.38
N TYR A 42 29.10 -13.40 4.39
CA TYR A 42 28.39 -13.00 3.17
C TYR A 42 28.40 -14.19 2.22
N SER A 43 27.39 -15.04 2.35
CA SER A 43 27.16 -16.09 1.37
C SER A 43 26.61 -15.45 0.08
N SER A 44 26.83 -16.00 -1.10
CA SER A 44 26.29 -15.51 -2.37
C SER A 44 25.06 -16.34 -2.78
N GLU A 45 24.15 -15.83 -3.63
CA GLU A 45 23.05 -16.69 -4.16
C GLU A 45 23.59 -17.98 -4.77
N GLU A 46 24.84 -17.96 -5.25
CA GLU A 46 25.59 -19.11 -5.78
C GLU A 46 25.93 -20.19 -4.74
N ASP A 47 25.87 -19.88 -3.45
CA ASP A 47 26.16 -20.80 -2.35
C ASP A 47 24.95 -21.61 -1.87
N MET A 48 23.74 -21.26 -2.33
CA MET A 48 22.54 -22.05 -2.03
C MET A 48 22.64 -23.40 -2.74
N ASP A 49 22.37 -24.48 -2.01
CA ASP A 49 22.31 -25.82 -2.57
C ASP A 49 21.33 -25.87 -3.77
N PRO A 50 21.72 -26.46 -4.92
CA PRO A 50 20.87 -26.47 -6.11
C PRO A 50 19.49 -27.10 -5.90
N VAL A 51 19.36 -28.07 -4.97
CA VAL A 51 18.08 -28.70 -4.65
C VAL A 51 17.20 -27.76 -3.84
N GLU A 52 17.78 -27.05 -2.86
CA GLU A 52 17.06 -26.01 -2.11
C GLU A 52 16.62 -24.87 -3.02
N ARG A 53 17.48 -24.42 -3.94
CA ARG A 53 17.15 -23.38 -4.93
C ARG A 53 15.98 -23.79 -5.81
N GLU A 54 15.98 -25.02 -6.31
CA GLU A 54 14.88 -25.53 -7.13
C GLU A 54 13.58 -25.65 -6.33
N LYS A 55 13.65 -26.11 -5.06
CA LYS A 55 12.49 -26.17 -4.17
C LYS A 55 11.89 -24.77 -3.92
N TYR A 56 12.73 -23.77 -3.63
CA TYR A 56 12.32 -22.38 -3.49
C TYR A 56 11.64 -21.85 -4.76
N ARG A 57 12.26 -22.11 -5.93
CA ARG A 57 11.73 -21.68 -7.23
C ARG A 57 10.34 -22.27 -7.49
N LEU A 58 10.17 -23.57 -7.22
CA LEU A 58 8.89 -24.26 -7.38
C LEU A 58 7.82 -23.67 -6.45
N GLN A 59 8.12 -23.51 -5.15
CA GLN A 59 7.19 -22.90 -4.20
C GLN A 59 6.78 -21.48 -4.63
N THR A 60 7.73 -20.66 -5.06
CA THR A 60 7.46 -19.29 -5.50
C THR A 60 6.54 -19.26 -6.72
N VAL A 61 6.81 -20.09 -7.73
CA VAL A 61 6.03 -20.11 -8.99
C VAL A 61 4.63 -20.70 -8.76
N GLU A 62 4.55 -21.85 -8.10
CA GLU A 62 3.28 -22.57 -7.90
C GLU A 62 2.33 -21.80 -6.98
N SER A 63 2.86 -21.23 -5.90
CA SER A 63 2.05 -20.48 -4.94
C SER A 63 1.91 -19.00 -5.28
N CYS A 64 2.62 -18.49 -6.29
CA CYS A 64 2.77 -17.05 -6.55
C CYS A 64 3.32 -16.28 -5.33
N GLY A 65 4.25 -16.88 -4.59
CA GLY A 65 4.89 -16.28 -3.40
C GLY A 65 4.12 -16.44 -2.08
N PHE A 66 2.85 -16.87 -2.11
CA PHE A 66 2.02 -16.97 -0.91
C PHE A 66 2.36 -18.16 0.01
N ASP A 67 2.92 -19.24 -0.54
CA ASP A 67 3.26 -20.48 0.17
C ASP A 67 4.74 -20.83 -0.09
N VAL A 68 5.63 -20.00 0.48
CA VAL A 68 7.10 -20.16 0.42
C VAL A 68 7.66 -20.36 1.83
N ASP A 69 8.47 -21.40 2.01
CA ASP A 69 9.18 -21.70 3.27
C ASP A 69 10.37 -20.75 3.48
N PHE A 70 10.99 -20.79 4.66
CA PHE A 70 12.26 -20.10 4.87
C PHE A 70 13.41 -20.84 4.18
N TYR A 71 14.17 -20.11 3.37
CA TYR A 71 15.42 -20.57 2.74
C TYR A 71 16.52 -19.57 3.04
N ASN A 72 17.76 -20.06 3.19
CA ASN A 72 18.92 -19.19 3.43
C ASN A 72 19.36 -18.54 2.11
N HIS A 73 18.81 -17.36 1.79
CA HIS A 73 19.26 -16.52 0.68
C HIS A 73 19.76 -15.18 1.21
N ILE A 74 20.74 -14.62 0.53
CA ILE A 74 21.51 -13.50 1.09
C ILE A 74 20.84 -12.16 0.78
N PHE A 75 20.07 -12.05 -0.30
CA PHE A 75 19.26 -10.86 -0.60
C PHE A 75 18.06 -11.22 -1.50
N ASN A 76 16.96 -10.45 -1.39
CA ASN A 76 15.86 -10.35 -2.37
C ASN A 76 15.05 -11.61 -2.72
N GLY A 77 14.98 -12.58 -1.81
CA GLY A 77 14.01 -13.67 -1.91
C GLY A 77 12.71 -13.35 -1.18
N ILE A 78 11.68 -14.15 -1.47
CA ILE A 78 10.44 -14.16 -0.70
C ILE A 78 10.66 -15.01 0.55
N VAL A 79 10.44 -14.42 1.73
CA VAL A 79 10.56 -15.10 3.03
C VAL A 79 9.25 -15.04 3.82
N PRO A 80 8.97 -16.05 4.65
CA PRO A 80 7.99 -15.90 5.73
C PRO A 80 8.31 -14.68 6.60
N SER A 81 7.29 -13.87 6.88
CA SER A 81 7.36 -12.70 7.76
C SER A 81 6.30 -12.80 8.87
N GLY A 82 6.54 -12.09 9.97
CA GLY A 82 5.51 -11.86 10.98
C GLY A 82 4.37 -11.02 10.42
N CYS A 83 3.16 -11.20 10.96
CA CYS A 83 2.01 -10.35 10.65
C CYS A 83 2.08 -9.07 11.49
N THR A 84 2.15 -7.92 10.83
CA THR A 84 2.14 -6.61 11.49
C THR A 84 0.84 -5.84 11.21
N HIS A 85 0.63 -4.71 11.89
CA HIS A 85 -0.48 -3.80 11.58
C HIS A 85 -0.38 -3.26 10.14
N TYR A 86 0.83 -3.15 9.60
CA TYR A 86 1.09 -2.76 8.22
C TYR A 86 0.56 -3.81 7.22
N ASP A 87 0.81 -5.10 7.47
CA ASP A 87 0.27 -6.17 6.62
C ASP A 87 -1.26 -6.24 6.68
N THR A 88 -1.86 -5.84 7.80
CA THR A 88 -3.31 -5.74 7.92
C THR A 88 -3.88 -4.66 7.01
N LEU A 89 -3.23 -3.50 6.92
CA LEU A 89 -3.61 -2.44 5.97
C LEU A 89 -3.52 -2.96 4.51
N PHE A 90 -2.49 -3.74 4.20
CA PHE A 90 -2.26 -4.28 2.86
C PHE A 90 -3.32 -5.33 2.51
N ALA A 91 -3.64 -6.20 3.46
CA ALA A 91 -4.74 -7.15 3.33
C ALA A 91 -6.08 -6.45 3.07
N LYS A 92 -6.37 -5.35 3.78
CA LYS A 92 -7.56 -4.53 3.55
C LYS A 92 -7.56 -3.85 2.17
N ALA A 93 -6.42 -3.31 1.72
CA ALA A 93 -6.29 -2.71 0.38
C ALA A 93 -6.58 -3.72 -0.74
N GLY A 94 -6.02 -4.92 -0.63
CA GLY A 94 -6.30 -6.01 -1.54
C GLY A 94 -7.77 -6.44 -1.51
N LEU A 95 -8.35 -6.60 -0.32
CA LEU A 95 -9.75 -6.99 -0.17
C LEU A 95 -10.70 -5.94 -0.74
N HIS A 96 -10.38 -4.66 -0.56
CA HIS A 96 -11.13 -3.55 -1.15
C HIS A 96 -11.09 -3.59 -2.68
N CYS A 97 -9.91 -3.82 -3.28
CA CYS A 97 -9.78 -4.03 -4.71
C CYS A 97 -10.69 -5.17 -5.22
N HIS A 98 -10.64 -6.33 -4.54
CA HIS A 98 -11.46 -7.48 -4.90
C HIS A 98 -12.97 -7.19 -4.79
N ASN A 99 -13.38 -6.54 -3.70
CA ASN A 99 -14.78 -6.18 -3.46
C ASN A 99 -15.30 -5.21 -4.52
N LEU A 100 -14.51 -4.20 -4.90
CA LEU A 100 -14.86 -3.28 -5.99
C LEU A 100 -15.01 -4.00 -7.31
N GLU A 101 -14.05 -4.84 -7.69
CA GLU A 101 -14.05 -5.53 -8.98
C GLU A 101 -15.20 -6.54 -9.10
N LYS A 102 -15.47 -7.30 -8.02
CA LYS A 102 -16.47 -8.38 -8.04
C LYS A 102 -17.85 -7.96 -7.52
N GLY A 103 -18.02 -6.70 -7.11
CA GLY A 103 -19.26 -6.22 -6.49
C GLY A 103 -19.60 -6.95 -5.19
N LYS A 104 -18.58 -7.28 -4.39
CA LYS A 104 -18.70 -8.03 -3.13
C LYS A 104 -18.51 -7.13 -1.92
N LYS A 105 -18.83 -7.67 -0.73
CA LYS A 105 -18.68 -6.98 0.56
C LYS A 105 -17.99 -7.87 1.60
N TYR A 106 -17.01 -8.67 1.17
CA TYR A 106 -16.26 -9.51 2.11
C TYR A 106 -15.60 -8.67 3.19
N GLN A 107 -15.62 -9.16 4.43
CA GLN A 107 -15.03 -8.51 5.59
C GLN A 107 -13.77 -9.25 6.03
N LEU A 108 -12.69 -8.50 6.29
CA LEU A 108 -11.45 -9.08 6.79
C LEU A 108 -11.64 -9.55 8.24
N LYS A 109 -11.45 -10.84 8.49
CA LYS A 109 -11.49 -11.41 9.84
C LYS A 109 -10.13 -11.38 10.51
N ARG A 110 -9.09 -11.83 9.80
CA ARG A 110 -7.68 -11.77 10.25
C ARG A 110 -6.72 -12.05 9.10
N VAL A 111 -5.51 -11.52 9.21
CA VAL A 111 -4.35 -11.99 8.42
C VAL A 111 -3.81 -13.25 9.09
N VAL A 112 -3.66 -14.33 8.33
CA VAL A 112 -3.23 -15.65 8.83
C VAL A 112 -1.72 -15.82 8.69
N LYS A 113 -1.16 -15.39 7.56
CA LYS A 113 0.26 -15.43 7.30
C LYS A 113 0.66 -14.39 6.27
N VAL A 114 1.94 -14.03 6.30
CA VAL A 114 2.56 -13.09 5.39
C VAL A 114 3.88 -13.69 4.92
N ASN A 115 4.09 -13.65 3.61
CA ASN A 115 5.42 -13.72 3.05
C ASN A 115 5.79 -12.33 2.55
N ALA A 116 7.05 -11.94 2.69
CA ALA A 116 7.53 -10.62 2.29
C ALA A 116 8.76 -10.75 1.40
N GLU A 117 8.93 -9.78 0.52
CA GLU A 117 10.12 -9.60 -0.30
C GLU A 117 10.53 -8.15 -0.20
N ILE A 118 11.78 -7.94 0.21
CA ILE A 118 12.38 -6.62 0.37
C ILE A 118 13.52 -6.55 -0.63
N ALA A 119 13.27 -5.83 -1.72
CA ALA A 119 14.27 -5.53 -2.74
C ALA A 119 14.34 -4.00 -2.90
N SER A 120 14.13 -3.48 -4.11
CA SER A 120 13.98 -2.04 -4.34
C SER A 120 12.68 -1.47 -3.76
N LEU A 121 11.66 -2.31 -3.59
CA LEU A 121 10.35 -2.01 -2.99
C LEU A 121 10.00 -3.10 -1.96
N TYR A 122 9.00 -2.83 -1.12
CA TYR A 122 8.46 -3.82 -0.19
C TYR A 122 7.22 -4.50 -0.78
N ASN A 123 7.26 -5.82 -0.97
CA ASN A 123 6.11 -6.61 -1.38
C ASN A 123 5.62 -7.46 -0.20
N SER A 124 4.31 -7.39 0.10
CA SER A 124 3.64 -8.28 1.06
C SER A 124 2.70 -9.23 0.32
N TYR A 125 2.92 -10.52 0.51
CA TYR A 125 2.11 -11.63 0.01
C TYR A 125 1.33 -12.21 1.19
N SER A 126 0.14 -11.66 1.45
CA SER A 126 -0.67 -12.04 2.61
C SER A 126 -1.72 -13.08 2.27
N THR A 127 -1.93 -14.03 3.19
CA THR A 127 -3.09 -14.92 3.20
C THR A 127 -3.94 -14.59 4.41
N SER A 128 -5.23 -14.36 4.18
CA SER A 128 -6.20 -13.88 5.17
C SER A 128 -7.44 -14.75 5.21
N GLU A 129 -8.15 -14.71 6.34
CA GLU A 129 -9.52 -15.18 6.47
C GLU A 129 -10.47 -14.01 6.24
N VAL A 130 -11.45 -14.20 5.35
CA VAL A 130 -12.51 -13.23 5.08
C VAL A 130 -13.88 -13.87 5.22
N ILE A 131 -14.87 -13.08 5.61
CA ILE A 131 -16.26 -13.53 5.80
C ILE A 131 -17.13 -12.89 4.73
N ASP A 132 -17.98 -13.68 4.07
CA ASP A 132 -19.09 -13.12 3.28
C ASP A 132 -20.24 -12.76 4.24
N PRO A 133 -20.61 -11.48 4.38
CA PRO A 133 -21.69 -11.09 5.29
C PRO A 133 -23.07 -11.60 4.84
N VAL A 134 -23.23 -12.09 3.60
CA VAL A 134 -24.51 -12.59 3.09
C VAL A 134 -24.91 -13.92 3.72
N ASP A 135 -23.96 -14.84 3.87
CA ASP A 135 -24.19 -16.20 4.38
C ASP A 135 -23.28 -16.58 5.56
N ASN A 136 -22.44 -15.64 6.01
CA ASN A 136 -21.44 -15.81 7.06
C ASN A 136 -20.40 -16.92 6.76
N SER A 137 -20.20 -17.22 5.47
CA SER A 137 -19.20 -18.21 5.04
C SER A 137 -17.78 -17.67 5.16
N LEU A 138 -16.87 -18.54 5.57
CA LEU A 138 -15.45 -18.23 5.73
C LEU A 138 -14.68 -18.62 4.47
N HIS A 139 -13.91 -17.70 3.92
CA HIS A 139 -13.07 -17.93 2.76
C HIS A 139 -11.61 -17.60 3.06
N THR A 140 -10.71 -18.31 2.36
CA THR A 140 -9.29 -17.94 2.33
C THR A 140 -9.07 -16.93 1.21
N PHE A 141 -8.49 -15.79 1.55
CA PHE A 141 -8.18 -14.70 0.63
C PHE A 141 -6.67 -14.52 0.52
N GLN A 142 -6.16 -14.25 -0.68
CA GLN A 142 -4.76 -14.01 -0.98
C GLN A 142 -4.61 -12.65 -1.65
N THR A 143 -3.66 -11.84 -1.17
CA THR A 143 -3.34 -10.56 -1.82
C THR A 143 -1.86 -10.22 -1.79
N MET A 144 -1.36 -9.74 -2.93
CA MET A 144 -0.04 -9.15 -3.07
C MET A 144 -0.20 -7.64 -3.19
N VAL A 145 0.41 -6.91 -2.25
CA VAL A 145 0.46 -5.45 -2.25
C VAL A 145 1.91 -4.99 -2.14
N THR A 146 2.31 -4.06 -3.00
CA THR A 146 3.61 -3.40 -2.98
C THR A 146 3.50 -2.02 -2.33
N ASP A 147 4.43 -1.70 -1.42
CA ASP A 147 4.73 -0.32 -1.04
C ASP A 147 5.76 0.26 -2.01
N ALA A 148 5.33 1.20 -2.84
CA ALA A 148 6.20 1.90 -3.77
C ALA A 148 6.90 3.13 -3.13
N GLY A 149 6.76 3.33 -1.82
CA GLY A 149 7.40 4.40 -1.07
C GLY A 149 6.72 5.75 -1.27
N LYS A 150 7.49 6.74 -1.73
CA LYS A 150 7.07 8.15 -1.81
C LYS A 150 7.36 8.69 -3.21
N ALA A 151 6.37 9.32 -3.84
CA ALA A 151 6.55 10.03 -5.10
C ALA A 151 5.47 11.10 -5.26
N LYS A 152 5.73 12.15 -6.06
CA LYS A 152 4.69 13.10 -6.51
C LYS A 152 3.86 13.70 -5.36
N LYS A 153 4.53 14.16 -4.30
CA LYS A 153 3.96 14.61 -3.00
C LYS A 153 3.22 13.54 -2.18
N ALA A 154 2.98 12.32 -2.67
CA ALA A 154 2.42 11.23 -1.88
C ALA A 154 3.45 10.71 -0.85
N SER A 155 2.99 10.47 0.38
CA SER A 155 3.82 9.94 1.47
C SER A 155 3.75 8.41 1.59
N LEU A 156 2.77 7.80 0.93
CA LEU A 156 2.54 6.36 0.82
C LEU A 156 1.96 6.04 -0.57
N ILE A 157 2.43 4.97 -1.20
CA ILE A 157 1.88 4.46 -2.45
C ILE A 157 1.70 2.95 -2.33
N LEU A 158 0.46 2.50 -2.23
CA LEU A 158 0.11 1.07 -2.20
C LEU A 158 -0.34 0.61 -3.59
N LEU A 159 0.28 -0.44 -4.10
CA LEU A 159 -0.08 -1.08 -5.37
C LEU A 159 -0.56 -2.50 -5.10
N THR A 160 -1.87 -2.72 -5.22
CA THR A 160 -2.42 -4.07 -5.26
C THR A 160 -2.12 -4.67 -6.62
N LYS A 161 -1.49 -5.85 -6.65
CA LYS A 161 -1.11 -6.56 -7.89
C LYS A 161 -1.82 -7.90 -8.03
N ILE A 162 -2.18 -8.54 -6.91
CA ILE A 162 -2.95 -9.78 -6.89
C ILE A 162 -3.97 -9.64 -5.77
N CYS A 163 -5.24 -9.94 -6.01
CA CYS A 163 -6.24 -10.04 -4.93
C CYS A 163 -7.36 -11.03 -5.30
N ARG A 164 -7.51 -12.10 -4.51
CA ARG A 164 -8.41 -13.21 -4.87
C ARG A 164 -8.82 -14.09 -3.70
N ILE A 165 -9.97 -14.72 -3.81
CA ILE A 165 -10.26 -15.93 -3.03
C ILE A 165 -9.30 -17.02 -3.50
N LYS A 166 -8.67 -17.74 -2.56
CA LYS A 166 -7.64 -18.74 -2.85
C LYS A 166 -8.18 -19.74 -3.88
N PRO A 167 -7.54 -19.86 -5.06
CA PRO A 167 -8.04 -20.73 -6.12
C PRO A 167 -7.82 -22.21 -5.77
N GLN A 168 -8.64 -23.09 -6.34
CA GLN A 168 -8.46 -24.53 -6.20
C GLN A 168 -7.20 -25.02 -6.92
N VAL A 169 -6.92 -24.44 -8.09
CA VAL A 169 -5.69 -24.69 -8.85
C VAL A 169 -4.73 -23.52 -8.59
N PRO A 170 -3.55 -23.77 -8.00
CA PRO A 170 -2.54 -22.74 -7.78
C PRO A 170 -2.03 -22.11 -9.08
N GLY A 171 -1.31 -20.98 -8.97
CA GLY A 171 -0.84 -20.19 -10.11
C GLY A 171 -1.62 -18.89 -10.29
N LEU A 172 -1.22 -18.08 -11.28
CA LEU A 172 -1.71 -16.71 -11.44
C LEU A 172 -3.10 -16.62 -12.10
N GLY A 173 -3.48 -17.65 -12.88
CA GLY A 173 -4.70 -17.62 -13.68
C GLY A 173 -4.56 -16.60 -14.83
N ASP A 174 -5.59 -15.78 -15.01
CA ASP A 174 -5.64 -14.66 -15.97
C ASP A 174 -5.12 -13.33 -15.40
N ALA A 175 -4.73 -13.30 -14.12
CA ALA A 175 -4.15 -12.12 -13.50
C ALA A 175 -2.74 -11.83 -14.04
N THR A 176 -2.28 -10.60 -13.82
CA THR A 176 -0.92 -10.14 -14.14
C THR A 176 -0.42 -9.34 -12.95
N VAL A 177 0.89 -9.26 -12.76
CA VAL A 177 1.51 -8.37 -11.75
C VAL A 177 2.00 -7.06 -12.37
N PHE A 178 1.98 -6.97 -13.70
CA PHE A 178 2.48 -5.84 -14.47
C PHE A 178 1.38 -4.80 -14.68
N TRP A 179 1.59 -3.63 -14.07
CA TRP A 179 0.73 -2.45 -14.21
C TRP A 179 0.82 -1.79 -15.58
N ASP A 180 -0.31 -1.28 -16.07
CA ASP A 180 -0.40 -0.44 -17.25
C ASP A 180 -0.67 1.02 -16.86
N PHE A 181 0.39 1.74 -16.50
CA PHE A 181 0.27 3.15 -16.13
C PHE A 181 -0.23 4.04 -17.27
N ASN A 182 -0.13 3.60 -18.52
CA ASN A 182 -0.62 4.38 -19.66
C ASN A 182 -2.15 4.36 -19.74
N ALA A 183 -2.81 3.33 -19.23
CA ALA A 183 -4.27 3.22 -19.20
C ALA A 183 -4.94 4.17 -18.20
N ILE A 184 -4.19 4.70 -17.23
CA ILE A 184 -4.70 5.70 -16.29
C ILE A 184 -4.86 7.04 -17.02
N ASP A 185 -5.90 7.81 -16.71
CA ASP A 185 -6.09 9.14 -17.29
C ASP A 185 -5.07 10.15 -16.72
N ASP A 186 -4.54 11.03 -17.57
CA ASP A 186 -3.49 11.99 -17.19
C ASP A 186 -3.92 12.92 -16.05
N PHE A 187 -5.22 13.18 -15.87
CA PHE A 187 -5.76 13.91 -14.71
C PHE A 187 -5.26 13.34 -13.38
N TYR A 188 -5.17 12.01 -13.28
CA TYR A 188 -4.78 11.29 -12.06
C TYR A 188 -3.27 10.99 -11.99
N LYS A 189 -2.49 11.31 -13.03
CA LYS A 189 -1.01 11.07 -13.05
C LYS A 189 -0.20 12.23 -12.50
N THR A 190 -0.85 13.35 -12.20
CA THR A 190 -0.23 14.58 -11.68
C THR A 190 0.28 14.41 -10.25
N ASP A 191 0.93 15.42 -9.69
CA ASP A 191 1.25 15.45 -8.27
C ASP A 191 -0.01 15.33 -7.40
N MET A 192 0.12 14.79 -6.18
CA MET A 192 -0.97 14.83 -5.21
C MET A 192 -1.43 16.28 -5.01
N PRO A 193 -2.73 16.56 -5.10
CA PRO A 193 -3.24 17.92 -5.03
C PRO A 193 -2.99 18.50 -3.64
N ASP A 194 -2.97 19.82 -3.57
CA ASP A 194 -3.00 20.51 -2.28
C ASP A 194 -4.45 20.55 -1.75
N TRP A 195 -4.61 20.96 -0.49
CA TRP A 195 -5.91 20.97 0.17
C TRP A 195 -6.86 21.99 -0.49
N PRO A 196 -8.13 21.62 -0.78
CA PRO A 196 -8.98 22.37 -1.72
C PRO A 196 -9.69 23.60 -1.13
N PHE A 197 -9.45 23.95 0.14
CA PHE A 197 -10.21 24.98 0.86
C PHE A 197 -9.43 26.26 1.19
N ASN A 198 -8.39 26.60 0.44
CA ASN A 198 -7.58 27.79 0.72
C ASN A 198 -8.03 29.05 -0.06
N ASP A 199 -8.94 28.92 -1.02
CA ASP A 199 -9.11 29.91 -2.09
C ASP A 199 -10.56 30.32 -2.41
N GLY A 200 -11.56 29.83 -1.64
CA GLY A 200 -12.94 30.35 -1.71
C GLY A 200 -13.65 30.17 -3.06
N LEU A 201 -13.10 29.32 -3.94
CA LEU A 201 -13.65 29.02 -5.25
C LEU A 201 -14.49 27.73 -5.18
N ASP A 202 -15.74 27.80 -5.63
CA ASP A 202 -16.57 26.61 -5.83
C ASP A 202 -15.88 25.69 -6.86
N ASN A 203 -15.48 24.49 -6.42
CA ASN A 203 -14.91 23.48 -7.30
C ASN A 203 -16.02 22.49 -7.69
N PRO A 204 -16.60 22.57 -8.91
CA PRO A 204 -17.72 21.73 -9.32
C PRO A 204 -17.37 20.24 -9.39
N HIS A 205 -16.08 19.90 -9.48
CA HIS A 205 -15.64 18.51 -9.46
C HIS A 205 -15.66 17.90 -8.07
N LEU A 206 -15.70 18.72 -7.02
CA LEU A 206 -15.56 18.34 -5.62
C LEU A 206 -16.93 18.27 -4.94
N VAL A 207 -17.39 17.06 -4.63
CA VAL A 207 -18.72 16.83 -4.03
C VAL A 207 -18.56 16.26 -2.63
N GLU A 208 -19.34 16.80 -1.69
CA GLU A 208 -19.38 16.29 -0.32
C GLU A 208 -20.15 14.96 -0.26
N VAL A 209 -19.55 13.96 0.38
CA VAL A 209 -20.17 12.65 0.59
C VAL A 209 -21.17 12.74 1.73
N LYS A 210 -22.39 12.26 1.52
CA LYS A 210 -23.45 12.31 2.53
C LYS A 210 -23.15 11.33 3.66
N GLU A 211 -23.63 11.62 4.87
CA GLU A 211 -23.45 10.74 6.03
C GLU A 211 -24.01 9.32 5.80
N SER A 212 -25.18 9.21 5.15
CA SER A 212 -25.76 7.91 4.77
C SER A 212 -24.85 7.12 3.84
N GLU A 213 -24.15 7.79 2.92
CA GLU A 213 -23.22 7.15 1.99
C GLU A 213 -21.94 6.72 2.69
N LEU A 214 -21.48 7.46 3.71
CA LEU A 214 -20.34 7.05 4.55
C LEU A 214 -20.65 5.77 5.31
N LEU A 215 -21.87 5.63 5.84
CA LEU A 215 -22.32 4.41 6.52
C LEU A 215 -22.40 3.22 5.57
N ASP A 216 -22.90 3.42 4.34
CA ASP A 216 -22.99 2.36 3.33
C ASP A 216 -21.62 1.93 2.76
N ASN A 217 -20.61 2.81 2.90
CA ASN A 217 -19.27 2.66 2.35
C ASN A 217 -18.21 2.67 3.46
N GLU A 218 -18.33 1.74 4.41
CA GLU A 218 -17.36 1.57 5.52
C GLU A 218 -15.90 1.44 5.04
N TRP A 219 -15.68 1.00 3.80
CA TRP A 219 -14.35 0.97 3.17
C TRP A 219 -13.69 2.35 3.10
N ILE A 220 -14.43 3.46 3.19
CA ILE A 220 -13.84 4.82 3.24
C ILE A 220 -12.92 4.96 4.46
N CYS A 221 -13.19 4.24 5.56
CA CYS A 221 -12.28 4.19 6.71
C CYS A 221 -10.89 3.65 6.32
N LEU A 222 -10.78 2.74 5.34
CA LEU A 222 -9.49 2.28 4.84
C LEU A 222 -8.63 3.43 4.28
N TYR A 223 -9.23 4.44 3.67
CA TYR A 223 -8.49 5.56 3.11
C TYR A 223 -7.99 6.50 4.20
N ALA A 224 -8.76 6.70 5.26
CA ALA A 224 -8.27 7.37 6.45
C ALA A 224 -7.13 6.58 7.11
N GLU A 225 -7.25 5.25 7.22
CA GLU A 225 -6.16 4.38 7.69
C GLU A 225 -4.89 4.52 6.83
N ALA A 226 -5.00 4.51 5.50
CA ALA A 226 -3.89 4.73 4.59
C ALA A 226 -3.27 6.13 4.72
N ALA A 227 -4.10 7.16 4.91
CA ALA A 227 -3.63 8.52 5.17
C ALA A 227 -2.86 8.61 6.50
N LEU A 228 -3.43 8.12 7.62
CA LEU A 228 -2.77 8.07 8.92
C LEU A 228 -1.43 7.30 8.83
N PHE A 229 -1.43 6.17 8.11
CA PHE A 229 -0.23 5.38 7.91
C PHE A 229 0.85 6.14 7.14
N SER A 230 0.47 6.96 6.15
CA SER A 230 1.41 7.78 5.38
C SER A 230 2.19 8.78 6.25
N GLU A 231 1.67 9.13 7.43
CA GLU A 231 2.32 10.00 8.41
C GLU A 231 3.14 9.21 9.44
N TRP A 232 2.54 8.21 10.11
CA TRP A 232 3.18 7.56 11.27
C TRP A 232 3.81 6.18 11.04
N ARG A 233 3.63 5.57 9.86
CA ARG A 233 4.33 4.38 9.34
C ARG A 233 4.38 3.09 10.17
N SER A 234 4.08 3.08 11.47
CA SER A 234 4.18 1.86 12.31
C SER A 234 3.32 1.88 13.58
N GLU A 235 2.95 3.03 14.13
CA GLU A 235 2.20 3.14 15.40
C GLU A 235 0.67 3.28 15.21
N MET A 236 0.09 2.58 14.24
CA MET A 236 -1.34 2.74 13.89
C MET A 236 -2.32 2.45 15.05
N SER A 237 -1.94 1.60 16.01
CA SER A 237 -2.80 1.24 17.15
C SER A 237 -3.18 2.46 17.99
N ASP A 238 -2.31 3.46 18.04
CA ASP A 238 -2.47 4.62 18.92
C ASP A 238 -3.36 5.68 18.27
N TYR A 239 -3.54 5.58 16.94
CA TYR A 239 -4.32 6.52 16.13
C TYR A 239 -5.61 5.92 15.57
N THR A 240 -5.95 4.70 16.00
CA THR A 240 -7.21 4.03 15.66
C THR A 240 -7.92 3.59 16.96
N PRO A 241 -9.26 3.70 17.04
CA PRO A 241 -10.18 4.17 16.01
C PRO A 241 -10.26 5.70 15.91
N PHE A 242 -10.63 6.20 14.74
CA PHE A 242 -10.92 7.62 14.47
C PHE A 242 -12.40 7.83 14.17
N GLU A 243 -12.82 9.09 14.19
CA GLU A 243 -14.15 9.54 13.81
C GLU A 243 -14.06 10.33 12.50
N MET A 244 -14.74 9.84 11.46
CA MET A 244 -14.86 10.57 10.19
C MET A 244 -15.70 11.84 10.40
N LYS A 245 -15.16 13.00 10.02
CA LYS A 245 -15.86 14.29 10.16
C LYS A 245 -16.41 14.79 8.83
N ARG A 246 -15.60 14.66 7.78
CA ARG A 246 -15.96 15.16 6.45
C ARG A 246 -15.23 14.39 5.37
N VAL A 247 -15.91 14.09 4.28
CA VAL A 247 -15.28 13.50 3.08
C VAL A 247 -15.81 14.22 1.86
N MET A 248 -14.89 14.72 1.04
CA MET A 248 -15.17 15.20 -0.30
C MET A 248 -14.56 14.24 -1.30
N VAL A 249 -15.23 14.02 -2.42
CA VAL A 249 -14.76 13.19 -3.53
C VAL A 249 -14.68 14.01 -4.81
N GLN A 250 -13.58 13.84 -5.52
CA GLN A 250 -13.32 14.44 -6.82
C GLN A 250 -13.08 13.35 -7.87
N THR A 251 -13.71 13.52 -9.03
CA THR A 251 -13.45 12.73 -10.23
C THR A 251 -13.25 13.67 -11.40
N LYS A 252 -12.76 13.15 -12.53
CA LYS A 252 -12.62 13.92 -13.76
C LYS A 252 -13.96 14.42 -14.29
N GLU A 253 -15.02 13.64 -14.10
CA GLU A 253 -16.38 13.97 -14.58
C GLU A 253 -17.06 15.03 -13.69
N ASP A 254 -17.72 15.98 -14.35
CA ASP A 254 -18.35 17.15 -13.74
C ASP A 254 -19.75 16.83 -13.22
N ASP A 255 -20.17 17.50 -12.14
CA ASP A 255 -21.56 17.53 -11.64
C ASP A 255 -22.23 16.17 -11.43
N VAL A 256 -21.44 15.14 -11.14
CA VAL A 256 -21.95 13.81 -10.82
C VAL A 256 -22.18 13.66 -9.32
N GLU A 257 -23.31 13.05 -8.93
CA GLU A 257 -23.62 12.75 -7.54
C GLU A 257 -22.48 11.97 -6.84
N SER A 258 -22.30 12.22 -5.54
CA SER A 258 -21.30 11.56 -4.70
C SER A 258 -21.37 10.02 -4.79
N SER A 259 -22.57 9.44 -4.78
CA SER A 259 -22.79 7.99 -4.91
C SER A 259 -22.16 7.37 -6.17
N VAL A 260 -22.13 8.11 -7.28
CA VAL A 260 -21.52 7.67 -8.54
C VAL A 260 -20.00 7.85 -8.46
N LYS A 261 -19.53 9.00 -7.96
CA LYS A 261 -18.09 9.28 -7.77
C LYS A 261 -17.41 8.26 -6.84
N LEU A 262 -18.11 7.79 -5.80
CA LEU A 262 -17.63 6.74 -4.91
C LEU A 262 -17.37 5.40 -5.65
N LYS A 263 -18.18 5.11 -6.68
CA LYS A 263 -18.07 3.89 -7.50
C LYS A 263 -17.07 4.02 -8.65
N SER A 264 -16.67 5.23 -9.03
CA SER A 264 -15.71 5.46 -10.11
C SER A 264 -14.39 4.72 -9.85
N SER A 265 -13.80 4.13 -10.89
CA SER A 265 -12.52 3.42 -10.78
C SER A 265 -11.38 4.33 -10.35
N ASN A 266 -11.44 5.61 -10.75
CA ASN A 266 -10.44 6.63 -10.43
C ASN A 266 -11.10 7.80 -9.71
N ALA A 267 -10.58 8.18 -8.54
CA ALA A 267 -11.13 9.27 -7.73
C ALA A 267 -10.09 9.80 -6.74
N ILE A 268 -10.25 11.06 -6.31
CA ILE A 268 -9.46 11.69 -5.26
C ILE A 268 -10.39 11.98 -4.08
N PHE A 269 -9.97 11.59 -2.89
CA PHE A 269 -10.71 11.73 -1.65
C PHE A 269 -10.00 12.72 -0.75
N TYR A 270 -10.74 13.68 -0.23
CA TYR A 270 -10.27 14.67 0.74
C TYR A 270 -11.03 14.44 2.04
N MET A 271 -10.30 14.18 3.11
CA MET A 271 -10.87 13.58 4.31
C MET A 271 -10.45 14.39 5.53
N ILE A 272 -11.42 14.72 6.38
CA ILE A 272 -11.18 15.25 7.72
C ILE A 272 -11.66 14.19 8.70
N PHE A 273 -10.78 13.76 9.60
CA PHE A 273 -11.09 12.77 10.63
C PHE A 273 -10.36 13.11 11.92
N LYS A 274 -10.95 12.72 13.05
CA LYS A 274 -10.40 12.98 14.38
C LYS A 274 -9.99 11.68 15.04
N VAL A 275 -8.75 11.58 15.48
CA VAL A 275 -8.28 10.45 16.29
C VAL A 275 -8.99 10.49 17.65
N ARG A 276 -9.57 9.36 18.10
CA ARG A 276 -10.28 9.32 19.40
C ARG A 276 -9.30 9.46 20.57
N GLY A 277 -9.84 9.59 21.80
CA GLY A 277 -9.02 9.69 23.01
C GLY A 277 -8.29 11.02 23.20
N GLY A 278 -8.77 12.09 22.57
CA GLY A 278 -8.12 13.41 22.62
C GLY A 278 -7.01 13.60 21.60
N GLY A 279 -6.86 12.68 20.65
CA GLY A 279 -5.91 12.80 19.55
C GLY A 279 -6.23 13.94 18.57
N PRO A 280 -5.30 14.22 17.65
CA PRO A 280 -5.37 15.35 16.74
C PRO A 280 -6.54 15.26 15.75
N LEU A 281 -6.90 16.43 15.20
CA LEU A 281 -7.66 16.51 13.97
C LEU A 281 -6.69 16.30 12.79
N CYS A 282 -7.06 15.43 11.87
CA CYS A 282 -6.22 15.07 10.74
C CYS A 282 -6.93 15.41 9.43
N ARG A 283 -6.12 15.82 8.46
CA ARG A 283 -6.52 15.99 7.06
C ARG A 283 -5.79 14.96 6.22
N GLY A 284 -6.51 14.22 5.39
CA GLY A 284 -5.95 13.21 4.51
C GLY A 284 -6.39 13.43 3.07
N ILE A 285 -5.47 13.24 2.12
CA ILE A 285 -5.82 13.10 0.70
C ILE A 285 -5.42 11.71 0.26
N VAL A 286 -6.36 11.00 -0.36
CA VAL A 286 -6.13 9.69 -0.98
C VAL A 286 -6.56 9.73 -2.44
N ARG A 287 -5.65 9.41 -3.36
CA ARG A 287 -5.98 9.18 -4.76
C ARG A 287 -6.06 7.69 -5.02
N LYS A 288 -7.21 7.25 -5.51
CA LYS A 288 -7.49 5.90 -5.99
C LYS A 288 -7.38 5.87 -7.50
N THR A 289 -6.58 4.94 -8.03
CA THR A 289 -6.51 4.68 -9.47
C THR A 289 -6.51 3.18 -9.79
N SER A 290 -6.97 2.83 -10.98
CA SER A 290 -6.89 1.48 -11.56
C SER A 290 -6.52 1.61 -13.04
N ASP A 291 -5.75 0.65 -13.54
CA ASP A 291 -5.43 0.49 -14.96
C ASP A 291 -6.44 -0.39 -15.71
N GLY A 292 -7.51 -0.81 -15.03
CA GLY A 292 -8.56 -1.67 -15.57
C GLY A 292 -8.22 -3.17 -15.61
N ARG A 293 -7.02 -3.57 -15.16
CA ARG A 293 -6.65 -4.99 -15.05
C ARG A 293 -7.19 -5.58 -13.75
N THR A 294 -7.52 -6.88 -13.78
CA THR A 294 -8.00 -7.61 -12.61
C THR A 294 -6.96 -7.58 -11.49
N GLY A 295 -7.42 -7.26 -10.28
CA GLY A 295 -6.59 -7.20 -9.09
C GLY A 295 -5.70 -5.96 -8.98
N HIS A 296 -5.85 -4.97 -9.85
CA HIS A 296 -5.03 -3.76 -9.85
C HIS A 296 -5.76 -2.56 -9.24
N LEU A 297 -5.27 -2.13 -8.07
CA LEU A 297 -5.70 -0.91 -7.38
C LEU A 297 -4.49 -0.19 -6.80
N ARG A 298 -4.40 1.12 -7.07
CA ARG A 298 -3.36 1.99 -6.57
C ARG A 298 -3.96 3.02 -5.63
N LEU A 299 -3.40 3.12 -4.43
CA LEU A 299 -3.75 4.14 -3.44
C LEU A 299 -2.51 5.00 -3.16
N GLU A 300 -2.60 6.27 -3.50
CA GLU A 300 -1.60 7.28 -3.13
C GLU A 300 -2.17 8.08 -1.96
N ALA A 301 -1.44 8.17 -0.84
CA ALA A 301 -1.94 8.82 0.36
C ALA A 301 -0.97 9.86 0.90
N ARG A 302 -1.53 10.92 1.48
CA ARG A 302 -0.83 11.97 2.22
C ARG A 302 -1.71 12.44 3.36
N CYS A 303 -1.11 12.72 4.51
CA CYS A 303 -1.82 13.24 5.68
C CYS A 303 -1.10 14.45 6.28
N TRP A 304 -1.85 15.25 7.03
CA TRP A 304 -1.38 16.34 7.85
C TRP A 304 -2.12 16.34 9.19
N ILE A 305 -1.44 16.83 10.21
CA ILE A 305 -2.01 17.09 11.53
C ILE A 305 -2.34 18.57 11.60
N ASP A 306 -3.57 18.89 11.98
CA ASP A 306 -3.94 20.24 12.36
C ASP A 306 -3.61 20.41 13.84
N ASP A 307 -2.50 21.09 14.12
CA ASP A 307 -2.21 21.52 15.48
C ASP A 307 -3.32 22.47 15.92
N MET A 308 -4.04 22.10 16.97
CA MET A 308 -4.92 23.01 17.70
C MET A 308 -4.02 23.97 18.50
N SER A 309 -3.31 24.87 17.82
CA SER A 309 -2.74 26.04 18.49
C SER A 309 -3.90 26.99 18.85
N ASN A 310 -4.20 27.01 20.15
CA ASN A 310 -4.97 28.07 20.80
C ASN A 310 -4.32 29.44 20.59
#